data_AF-A0AAN6FPR4-F1
#
_entry.id   AF-A0AAN6FPR4-F1
#
_cell.length_a   1.000
_cell.length_b   1.000
_cell.length_c   1.000
_cell.angle_alpha   90.00
_cell.angle_beta   90.00
_cell.angle_gamma   90.00
#
_symmetry.space_group_name_H-M   'P 1'
#
loop_
_entity.id
_entity.type
_entity.pdbx_description
1 polymer ?
#
loop_
_entity_poly.entity_id
_entity_poly.type
_entity_poly.pdbx_seq_one_letter_code
_entity_poly.pdbx_strand_id
1 'polypeptide(L)'
;MSSAAEQAQQIAEAHGKPYPPQEQALGQTPSALPDAPICAVFLVLSILAGAGHMFLLKYNARKGRKFILSGMLFGFCFTRIFANSCRIAWSFHPTNVKIGIAAQVAVYAGIILLFIINLVFTQRIIRAQHPHFGWTKPFSIALPVLFVIVVGTILALIVGVIYSFYTLNVATLRAVHYIQMYGETLYAFVAFLPLPLVLASAIARRHPSIRNNDTIDKFGSGSMRTKVAIVLISATFLTLGACWRCATLYLPNGHTGSPEHPWYYSKACFYLFNFTIEWCVVAFWLAMRIDKRFYIPNGAKGPFSYGGGFTFAGEPGNEKIALGNRDSMRHLVGSQASFHSRVSWGGSRHSLARDSRVSWGGISREDVSAGLAEDGVHVMPYAPYASSSHHANESSESVDRQGQTAADVGIERTEAEMGWDPKSGRWALRPIANTMSFGLQRPAAAYAPVQTKSPVRENFAE
;
A
#
# COMPACT_ATOMS: atom_id res chain seq x y z
N MET A 1 -33.73 46.72 -15.57
CA MET A 1 -33.55 45.26 -15.77
C MET A 1 -32.79 44.76 -14.56
N SER A 2 -33.32 43.77 -13.83
CA SER A 2 -32.61 43.21 -12.67
C SER A 2 -31.27 42.62 -13.14
N SER A 3 -30.25 42.70 -12.29
CA SER A 3 -28.95 42.10 -12.61
C SER A 3 -29.07 40.57 -12.75
N ALA A 4 -28.17 39.91 -13.48
CA ALA A 4 -28.20 38.44 -13.61
C ALA A 4 -28.10 37.73 -12.25
N ALA A 5 -27.42 38.36 -11.27
CA ALA A 5 -27.33 37.87 -9.90
C ALA A 5 -28.69 37.93 -9.18
N GLU A 6 -29.42 39.04 -9.30
CA GLU A 6 -30.77 39.19 -8.74
C GLU A 6 -31.75 38.20 -9.36
N GLN A 7 -31.65 37.94 -10.66
CA GLN A 7 -32.48 36.94 -11.35
C GLN A 7 -32.21 35.53 -10.82
N ALA A 8 -30.93 35.14 -10.71
CA ALA A 8 -30.55 33.84 -10.18
C ALA A 8 -31.06 33.65 -8.74
N GLN A 9 -30.98 34.70 -7.92
CA GLN A 9 -31.46 34.67 -6.55
C GLN A 9 -33.00 34.55 -6.48
N GLN A 10 -33.74 35.33 -7.29
CA GLN A 10 -35.21 35.24 -7.35
C GLN A 10 -35.69 33.85 -7.81
N ILE A 11 -35.02 33.26 -8.81
CA ILE A 11 -35.30 31.89 -9.27
C ILE A 11 -35.07 30.90 -8.13
N ALA A 12 -33.98 31.05 -7.37
CA ALA A 12 -33.67 30.19 -6.25
C ALA A 12 -34.71 30.29 -5.14
N GLU A 13 -35.10 31.52 -4.75
CA GLU A 13 -36.12 31.77 -3.74
C GLU A 13 -37.48 31.18 -4.14
N ALA A 14 -37.88 31.33 -5.41
CA ALA A 14 -39.12 30.77 -5.94
C ALA A 14 -39.11 29.23 -5.98
N HIS A 15 -37.97 28.61 -6.26
CA HIS A 15 -37.83 27.15 -6.28
C HIS A 15 -37.86 26.53 -4.88
N GLY A 16 -37.26 27.19 -3.89
CA GLY A 16 -37.10 26.66 -2.54
C GLY A 16 -35.94 25.65 -2.42
N LYS A 17 -35.71 25.15 -1.19
CA LYS A 17 -34.57 24.26 -0.87
C LYS A 17 -34.79 22.82 -1.38
N PRO A 18 -33.75 22.14 -1.89
CA PRO A 18 -32.43 22.67 -2.24
C PRO A 18 -32.52 23.64 -3.42
N TYR A 19 -31.86 24.80 -3.26
CA TYR A 19 -31.83 25.88 -4.22
C TYR A 19 -30.99 25.50 -5.45
N PRO A 20 -31.40 25.88 -6.67
CA PRO A 20 -30.56 25.74 -7.85
C PRO A 20 -29.25 26.56 -7.70
N PRO A 21 -28.14 26.15 -8.35
CA PRO A 21 -26.88 26.89 -8.31
C PRO A 21 -27.04 28.32 -8.83
N GLN A 22 -26.48 29.28 -8.10
CA GLN A 22 -26.50 30.71 -8.41
C GLN A 22 -25.32 31.11 -9.30
N GLU A 23 -24.25 30.33 -9.23
CA GLU A 23 -23.07 30.45 -10.09
C GLU A 23 -23.07 29.38 -11.18
N GLN A 24 -22.43 29.72 -12.31
CA GLN A 24 -22.23 28.78 -13.40
C GLN A 24 -21.38 27.58 -12.95
N ALA A 25 -21.89 26.38 -13.18
CA ALA A 25 -21.18 25.14 -12.90
C ALA A 25 -20.34 24.66 -14.10
N LEU A 26 -19.22 24.01 -13.81
CA LEU A 26 -18.39 23.36 -14.83
C LEU A 26 -19.17 22.30 -15.61
N GLY A 27 -19.20 22.45 -16.94
CA GLY A 27 -19.94 21.57 -17.83
C GLY A 27 -21.43 21.86 -17.91
N GLN A 28 -21.87 23.01 -17.38
CA GLN A 28 -23.24 23.54 -17.48
C GLN A 28 -24.31 22.56 -16.95
N THR A 29 -25.58 22.96 -17.04
CA THR A 29 -26.70 22.05 -16.85
C THR A 29 -26.74 21.06 -18.03
N PRO A 30 -26.73 19.73 -17.78
CA PRO A 30 -26.72 18.75 -18.84
C PRO A 30 -28.03 18.78 -19.64
N SER A 31 -27.94 18.48 -20.93
CA SER A 31 -29.07 18.37 -21.86
C SER A 31 -29.07 16.99 -22.51
N ALA A 32 -30.26 16.47 -22.86
CA ALA A 32 -30.40 15.13 -23.43
C ALA A 32 -29.41 14.87 -24.59
N LEU A 33 -29.28 15.83 -25.52
CA LEU A 33 -28.17 15.89 -26.46
C LEU A 33 -27.32 17.14 -26.15
N PRO A 34 -25.99 17.04 -26.06
CA PRO A 34 -25.14 15.86 -26.31
C PRO A 34 -24.79 15.04 -25.05
N ASP A 35 -25.24 15.41 -23.85
CA ASP A 35 -24.69 14.85 -22.60
C ASP A 35 -25.04 13.37 -22.38
N ALA A 36 -26.28 12.95 -22.69
CA ALA A 36 -26.70 11.56 -22.42
C ALA A 36 -25.90 10.53 -23.26
N PRO A 37 -25.71 10.71 -24.58
CA PRO A 37 -24.85 9.83 -25.37
C PRO A 37 -23.40 9.77 -24.87
N ILE A 38 -22.80 10.93 -24.53
CA ILE A 38 -21.42 10.99 -24.04
C ILE A 38 -21.27 10.24 -22.71
N CYS A 39 -22.19 10.48 -21.77
CA CYS A 39 -22.21 9.79 -20.48
C CYS A 39 -22.45 8.29 -20.65
N ALA A 40 -23.29 7.87 -21.60
CA ALA A 40 -23.53 6.45 -21.88
C ALA A 40 -22.25 5.73 -22.35
N VAL A 41 -21.45 6.38 -23.21
CA VAL A 41 -20.14 5.86 -23.62
C VAL A 41 -19.21 5.71 -22.41
N PHE A 42 -19.05 6.76 -21.59
CA PHE A 42 -18.21 6.67 -20.39
C PHE A 42 -18.71 5.66 -19.36
N LEU A 43 -20.03 5.45 -19.27
CA LEU A 43 -20.65 4.44 -18.43
C LEU A 43 -20.24 3.03 -18.88
N VAL A 44 -20.38 2.71 -20.18
CA VAL A 44 -19.95 1.43 -20.73
C VAL A 44 -18.45 1.21 -20.52
N LEU A 45 -17.65 2.22 -20.84
CA LEU A 45 -16.20 2.20 -20.64
C LEU A 45 -15.80 1.94 -19.19
N SER A 46 -16.51 2.54 -18.23
CA SER A 46 -16.27 2.36 -16.79
C SER A 46 -16.69 0.97 -16.32
N ILE A 47 -17.78 0.41 -16.87
CA ILE A 47 -18.20 -0.98 -16.60
C ILE A 47 -17.11 -1.96 -17.07
N LEU A 48 -16.63 -1.80 -18.30
CA LEU A 48 -15.59 -2.68 -18.86
C LEU A 48 -14.28 -2.59 -18.08
N ALA A 49 -13.81 -1.37 -17.77
CA ALA A 49 -12.60 -1.17 -16.97
C ALA A 49 -12.75 -1.72 -15.55
N GLY A 50 -13.90 -1.50 -14.91
CA GLY A 50 -14.22 -2.02 -13.59
C GLY A 50 -14.25 -3.54 -13.57
N ALA A 51 -14.89 -4.16 -14.56
CA ALA A 51 -14.88 -5.61 -14.74
C ALA A 51 -13.46 -6.15 -14.92
N GLY A 52 -12.62 -5.48 -15.72
CA GLY A 52 -11.21 -5.82 -15.90
C GLY A 52 -10.41 -5.78 -14.59
N HIS A 53 -10.52 -4.71 -13.82
CA HIS A 53 -9.82 -4.60 -12.53
C HIS A 53 -10.33 -5.58 -11.47
N MET A 54 -11.64 -5.81 -11.40
CA MET A 54 -12.23 -6.82 -10.52
C MET A 54 -11.80 -8.24 -10.91
N PHE A 55 -11.76 -8.54 -12.21
CA PHE A 55 -11.25 -9.80 -12.73
C PHE A 55 -9.80 -10.01 -12.30
N LEU A 56 -8.92 -9.02 -12.50
CA LEU A 56 -7.52 -9.09 -12.09
C LEU A 56 -7.37 -9.27 -10.57
N LEU A 57 -8.16 -8.56 -9.77
CA LEU A 57 -8.15 -8.71 -8.32
C LEU A 57 -8.49 -10.16 -7.91
N LYS A 58 -9.60 -10.70 -8.41
CA LYS A 58 -10.05 -12.07 -8.11
C LYS A 58 -9.07 -13.11 -8.64
N TYR A 59 -8.60 -12.94 -9.88
CA TYR A 59 -7.64 -13.84 -10.52
C TYR A 59 -6.32 -13.92 -9.74
N ASN A 60 -5.76 -12.79 -9.33
CA ASN A 60 -4.51 -12.76 -8.58
C ASN A 60 -4.70 -13.24 -7.14
N ALA A 61 -5.83 -12.92 -6.50
CA ALA A 61 -6.16 -13.41 -5.16
C ALA A 61 -6.26 -14.94 -5.10
N ARG A 62 -6.85 -15.59 -6.12
CA ARG A 62 -6.86 -17.06 -6.24
C ARG A 62 -5.46 -17.68 -6.34
N LYS A 63 -4.48 -16.90 -6.82
CA LYS A 63 -3.06 -17.29 -6.90
C LYS A 63 -2.25 -16.85 -5.68
N GLY A 64 -2.89 -16.50 -4.56
CA GLY A 64 -2.25 -16.04 -3.33
C GLY A 64 -1.68 -14.62 -3.38
N ARG A 65 -1.86 -13.89 -4.49
CA ARG A 65 -1.28 -12.55 -4.72
C ARG A 65 -2.37 -11.48 -4.65
N LYS A 66 -2.62 -10.95 -3.45
CA LYS A 66 -3.63 -9.90 -3.28
C LYS A 66 -3.06 -8.54 -3.71
N PHE A 67 -3.65 -7.93 -4.73
CA PHE A 67 -3.26 -6.60 -5.20
C PHE A 67 -4.39 -5.59 -4.97
N ILE A 68 -4.42 -5.01 -3.76
CA ILE A 68 -5.50 -4.14 -3.26
C ILE A 68 -5.76 -2.93 -4.18
N LEU A 69 -4.73 -2.43 -4.88
CA LEU A 69 -4.86 -1.28 -5.78
C LEU A 69 -5.80 -1.58 -6.97
N SER A 70 -5.94 -2.85 -7.41
CA SER A 70 -6.97 -3.21 -8.39
C SER A 70 -8.39 -3.09 -7.80
N GLY A 71 -8.55 -3.35 -6.50
CA GLY A 71 -9.82 -3.09 -5.80
C GLY A 71 -10.16 -1.60 -5.71
N MET A 72 -9.16 -0.75 -5.44
CA MET A 72 -9.34 0.70 -5.47
C MET A 72 -9.75 1.20 -6.86
N LEU A 73 -9.18 0.65 -7.93
CA LEU A 73 -9.57 0.99 -9.31
C LEU A 73 -10.96 0.52 -9.67
N PHE A 74 -11.38 -0.65 -9.17
CA PHE A 74 -12.79 -1.05 -9.27
C PHE A 74 -13.71 -0.06 -8.55
N GLY A 75 -13.34 0.38 -7.34
CA GLY A 75 -14.07 1.42 -6.61
C GLY A 75 -14.17 2.73 -7.39
N PHE A 76 -13.07 3.17 -8.01
CA PHE A 76 -13.08 4.31 -8.93
C PHE A 76 -14.07 4.11 -10.09
N CYS A 77 -14.02 2.97 -10.78
CA CYS A 77 -14.96 2.68 -11.86
C CYS A 77 -16.41 2.69 -11.38
N PHE A 78 -16.69 2.17 -10.18
CA PHE A 78 -18.01 2.23 -9.56
C PHE A 78 -18.48 3.69 -9.35
N THR A 79 -17.63 4.56 -8.83
CA THR A 79 -17.97 6.00 -8.70
C THR A 79 -18.27 6.65 -10.04
N ARG A 80 -17.55 6.26 -11.12
CA ARG A 80 -17.79 6.77 -12.48
C ARG A 80 -19.10 6.23 -13.08
N ILE A 81 -19.47 4.99 -12.82
CA ILE A 81 -20.78 4.43 -13.23
C ILE A 81 -21.90 5.23 -12.56
N PHE A 82 -21.79 5.45 -11.24
CA PHE A 82 -22.77 6.23 -10.49
C PHE A 82 -22.86 7.69 -11.01
N ALA A 83 -21.72 8.36 -11.19
CA ALA A 83 -21.66 9.73 -11.70
C ALA A 83 -22.31 9.88 -13.08
N ASN A 84 -21.97 9.00 -14.03
CA ASN A 84 -22.56 9.04 -15.37
C ASN A 84 -24.07 8.71 -15.33
N SER A 85 -24.50 7.77 -14.49
CA SER A 85 -25.93 7.43 -14.34
C SER A 85 -26.73 8.63 -13.83
N CYS A 86 -26.24 9.30 -12.77
CA CYS A 86 -26.87 10.51 -12.25
C CYS A 86 -26.87 11.65 -13.29
N ARG A 87 -25.78 11.81 -14.06
CA ARG A 87 -25.69 12.85 -15.08
C ARG A 87 -26.62 12.61 -16.27
N ILE A 88 -26.82 11.36 -16.69
CA ILE A 88 -27.84 10.97 -17.68
C ILE A 88 -29.22 11.31 -17.14
N ALA A 89 -29.55 10.89 -15.92
CA ALA A 89 -30.85 11.20 -15.32
C ALA A 89 -31.09 12.71 -15.20
N TRP A 90 -30.06 13.47 -14.82
CA TRP A 90 -30.14 14.94 -14.75
C TRP A 90 -30.38 15.58 -16.12
N SER A 91 -29.84 15.00 -17.21
CA SER A 91 -30.05 15.53 -18.57
C SER A 91 -31.50 15.47 -19.06
N PHE A 92 -32.31 14.54 -18.53
CA PHE A 92 -33.75 14.42 -18.80
C PHE A 92 -34.62 15.13 -17.75
N HIS A 93 -34.06 15.43 -16.59
CA HIS A 93 -34.73 16.13 -15.49
C HIS A 93 -33.88 17.31 -14.98
N PRO A 94 -33.58 18.31 -15.82
CA PRO A 94 -32.60 19.37 -15.49
C PRO A 94 -33.01 20.24 -14.30
N THR A 95 -34.32 20.34 -14.04
CA THR A 95 -34.89 21.08 -12.89
C THR A 95 -34.77 20.34 -11.57
N ASN A 96 -34.44 19.05 -11.57
CA ASN A 96 -34.31 18.27 -10.36
C ASN A 96 -32.93 18.50 -9.71
N VAL A 97 -32.87 19.49 -8.82
CA VAL A 97 -31.66 19.91 -8.11
C VAL A 97 -31.01 18.76 -7.32
N LYS A 98 -31.80 17.84 -6.75
CA LYS A 98 -31.27 16.71 -5.95
C LYS A 98 -30.41 15.77 -6.80
N ILE A 99 -30.84 15.50 -8.04
CA ILE A 99 -30.06 14.67 -8.97
C ILE A 99 -28.80 15.43 -9.42
N GLY A 100 -28.90 16.74 -9.63
CA GLY A 100 -27.76 17.61 -9.92
C GLY A 100 -26.69 17.57 -8.83
N ILE A 101 -27.08 17.67 -7.56
CA ILE A 101 -26.17 17.55 -6.41
C ILE A 101 -25.48 16.19 -6.42
N ALA A 102 -26.24 15.10 -6.57
CA ALA A 102 -25.69 13.75 -6.59
C ALA A 102 -24.69 13.55 -7.75
N ALA A 103 -25.02 14.05 -8.94
CA ALA A 103 -24.12 14.01 -10.10
C ALA A 103 -22.83 14.79 -9.83
N GLN A 104 -22.93 15.99 -9.27
CA GLN A 104 -21.78 16.85 -9.02
C GLN A 104 -20.81 16.25 -8.00
N VAL A 105 -21.34 15.73 -6.88
CA VAL A 105 -20.56 15.05 -5.85
C VAL A 105 -19.87 13.81 -6.42
N ALA A 106 -20.60 12.99 -7.18
CA ALA A 106 -20.07 11.76 -7.75
C ALA A 106 -18.93 11.99 -8.76
N VAL A 107 -19.00 13.07 -9.56
CA VAL A 107 -17.97 13.43 -10.55
C VAL A 107 -16.61 13.70 -9.89
N TYR A 108 -16.61 14.32 -8.71
CA TYR A 108 -15.37 14.68 -8.00
C TYR A 108 -14.92 13.62 -6.98
N ALA A 109 -15.83 12.80 -6.46
CA ALA A 109 -15.49 11.85 -5.40
C ALA A 109 -14.46 10.78 -5.82
N GLY A 110 -14.49 10.35 -7.08
CA GLY A 110 -13.67 9.24 -7.56
C GLY A 110 -12.18 9.57 -7.75
N ILE A 111 -11.86 10.79 -8.20
CA ILE A 111 -10.51 11.12 -8.74
C ILE A 111 -9.37 10.90 -7.73
N ILE A 112 -9.67 11.11 -6.45
CA ILE A 112 -8.71 11.00 -5.35
C ILE A 112 -8.08 9.62 -5.26
N LEU A 113 -8.83 8.57 -5.59
CA LEU A 113 -8.33 7.21 -5.60
C LEU A 113 -7.13 7.07 -6.56
N LEU A 114 -7.18 7.74 -7.72
CA LEU A 114 -6.10 7.72 -8.70
C LEU A 114 -4.86 8.42 -8.16
N PHE A 115 -5.01 9.55 -7.47
CA PHE A 115 -3.88 10.26 -6.85
C PHE A 115 -3.19 9.39 -5.80
N ILE A 116 -3.97 8.75 -4.93
CA ILE A 116 -3.44 7.86 -3.89
C ILE A 116 -2.72 6.66 -4.51
N ILE A 117 -3.30 6.02 -5.53
CA ILE A 117 -2.64 4.89 -6.22
C ILE A 117 -1.30 5.31 -6.81
N ASN A 118 -1.26 6.48 -7.46
CA ASN A 118 -0.03 6.98 -8.08
C ASN A 118 1.04 7.30 -7.03
N LEU A 119 0.65 7.86 -5.88
CA LEU A 119 1.54 8.07 -4.73
C LEU A 119 2.04 6.77 -4.09
N VAL A 120 1.18 5.75 -3.98
CA VAL A 120 1.59 4.42 -3.53
C VAL A 120 2.64 3.85 -4.49
N PHE A 121 2.46 3.99 -5.80
CA PHE A 121 3.48 3.57 -6.77
C PHE A 121 4.79 4.37 -6.62
N THR A 122 4.72 5.68 -6.42
CA THR A 122 5.89 6.52 -6.12
C THR A 122 6.63 6.02 -4.89
N GLN A 123 5.93 5.77 -3.78
CA GLN A 123 6.53 5.23 -2.56
C GLN A 123 7.22 3.88 -2.82
N ARG A 124 6.61 3.00 -3.61
CA ARG A 124 7.18 1.71 -3.99
C ARG A 124 8.45 1.88 -4.82
N ILE A 125 8.48 2.81 -5.78
CA ILE A 125 9.67 3.07 -6.58
C ILE A 125 10.81 3.62 -5.72
N ILE A 126 10.52 4.59 -4.84
CA ILE A 126 11.56 5.20 -3.99
C ILE A 126 12.15 4.19 -3.02
N ARG A 127 11.30 3.39 -2.36
CA ARG A 127 11.76 2.30 -1.48
C ARG A 127 12.59 1.24 -2.20
N ALA A 128 12.32 1.02 -3.49
CA ALA A 128 13.09 0.10 -4.29
C ALA A 128 14.43 0.68 -4.79
N GLN A 129 14.44 1.96 -5.16
CA GLN A 129 15.63 2.63 -5.71
C GLN A 129 16.59 3.11 -4.63
N HIS A 130 16.06 3.49 -3.47
CA HIS A 130 16.78 4.04 -2.31
C HIS A 130 16.28 3.38 -1.01
N PRO A 131 16.60 2.10 -0.74
CA PRO A 131 16.03 1.36 0.38
C PRO A 131 16.32 2.00 1.75
N HIS A 132 17.52 2.53 1.97
CA HIS A 132 17.84 3.18 3.25
C HIS A 132 16.99 4.43 3.49
N PHE A 133 16.78 5.26 2.47
CA PHE A 133 15.98 6.49 2.58
C PHE A 133 14.46 6.21 2.60
N GLY A 134 13.97 5.37 1.69
CA GLY A 134 12.54 5.10 1.52
C GLY A 134 11.90 4.34 2.68
N TRP A 135 12.70 3.73 3.56
CA TRP A 135 12.22 3.06 4.77
C TRP A 135 12.42 3.86 6.05
N THR A 136 12.94 5.09 5.96
CA THR A 136 12.96 6.01 7.10
C THR A 136 11.54 6.26 7.62
N LYS A 137 11.43 6.49 8.94
CA LYS A 137 10.15 6.80 9.61
C LYS A 137 9.43 8.01 9.01
N PRO A 138 10.04 9.19 8.79
CA PRO A 138 9.34 10.35 8.23
C PRO A 138 8.74 10.05 6.84
N PHE A 139 9.51 9.42 5.95
CA PHE A 139 9.01 9.07 4.62
C PHE A 139 7.88 8.03 4.67
N SER A 140 7.97 7.07 5.59
CA SER A 140 6.97 6.01 5.73
C SER A 140 5.64 6.48 6.35
N ILE A 141 5.68 7.54 7.16
CA ILE A 141 4.49 8.14 7.80
C ILE A 141 3.84 9.19 6.88
N ALA A 142 4.61 9.80 5.97
CA ALA A 142 4.13 10.84 5.07
C ALA A 142 2.90 10.42 4.25
N LEU A 143 2.90 9.21 3.66
CA LEU A 143 1.79 8.74 2.84
C LEU A 143 0.49 8.50 3.65
N PRO A 144 0.52 7.79 4.81
CA PRO A 144 -0.65 7.71 5.69
C PRO A 144 -1.20 9.06 6.14
N VAL A 145 -0.33 9.99 6.53
CA VAL A 145 -0.75 11.35 6.93
C VAL A 145 -1.42 12.06 5.76
N LEU A 146 -0.82 11.99 4.58
CA LEU A 146 -1.39 12.58 3.37
C LEU A 146 -2.74 11.96 3.02
N PHE A 147 -2.89 10.65 3.21
CA PHE A 147 -4.16 9.96 3.02
C PHE A 147 -5.25 10.50 3.96
N VAL A 148 -4.94 10.69 5.25
CA VAL A 148 -5.89 11.27 6.22
C VAL A 148 -6.28 12.70 5.81
N ILE A 149 -5.31 13.53 5.43
CA ILE A 149 -5.57 14.90 4.97
C ILE A 149 -6.49 14.88 3.75
N VAL A 150 -6.14 14.11 2.72
CA VAL A 150 -6.91 14.01 1.47
C VAL A 150 -8.33 13.53 1.69
N VAL A 151 -8.53 12.53 2.57
CA VAL A 151 -9.85 12.03 2.96
C VAL A 151 -10.64 13.07 3.78
N GLY A 152 -9.98 13.78 4.70
CA GLY A 152 -10.60 14.88 5.44
C GLY A 152 -11.07 16.01 4.51
N THR A 153 -10.23 16.38 3.53
CA THR A 153 -10.54 17.39 2.53
C THR A 153 -11.76 16.99 1.69
N ILE A 154 -11.89 15.74 1.23
CA ILE A 154 -13.05 15.37 0.39
C ILE A 154 -14.34 15.42 1.20
N LEU A 155 -14.30 15.02 2.47
CA LEU A 155 -15.48 15.14 3.33
C LEU A 155 -15.88 16.60 3.51
N ALA A 156 -14.91 17.50 3.73
CA ALA A 156 -15.18 18.94 3.80
C ALA A 156 -15.74 19.49 2.48
N LEU A 157 -15.21 19.06 1.34
CA LEU A 157 -15.71 19.45 0.02
C LEU A 157 -17.13 18.94 -0.24
N ILE A 158 -17.43 17.68 0.08
CA ILE A 158 -18.77 17.12 -0.06
C ILE A 158 -19.77 17.89 0.79
N VAL A 159 -19.44 18.14 2.06
CA VAL A 159 -20.30 18.92 2.97
C VAL A 159 -20.49 20.34 2.44
N GLY A 160 -19.41 21.00 2.03
CA GLY A 160 -19.47 22.36 1.47
C GLY A 160 -20.34 22.44 0.21
N VAL A 161 -20.13 21.52 -0.73
CA VAL A 161 -20.93 21.42 -1.96
C VAL A 161 -22.38 21.17 -1.63
N ILE A 162 -22.74 20.26 -0.73
CA ILE A 162 -24.15 20.03 -0.39
C ILE A 162 -24.72 21.29 0.27
N TYR A 163 -24.00 21.87 1.23
CA TYR A 163 -24.46 23.02 2.00
C TYR A 163 -24.72 24.26 1.13
N SER A 164 -23.95 24.47 0.05
CA SER A 164 -24.18 25.60 -0.87
C SER A 164 -25.56 25.57 -1.54
N PHE A 165 -26.19 24.40 -1.67
CA PHE A 165 -27.57 24.29 -2.18
C PHE A 165 -28.64 24.55 -1.12
N TYR A 166 -28.30 24.71 0.16
CA TYR A 166 -29.27 24.92 1.25
C TYR A 166 -29.20 26.32 1.88
N THR A 167 -28.32 27.19 1.37
CA THR A 167 -28.14 28.56 1.84
C THR A 167 -28.13 29.55 0.67
N LEU A 168 -28.64 30.75 0.90
CA LEU A 168 -28.51 31.91 0.01
C LEU A 168 -27.61 32.99 0.65
N ASN A 169 -27.06 32.72 1.84
CA ASN A 169 -26.22 33.68 2.54
C ASN A 169 -24.86 33.82 1.83
N VAL A 170 -24.58 35.01 1.32
CA VAL A 170 -23.36 35.33 0.56
C VAL A 170 -22.09 35.08 1.36
N ALA A 171 -22.08 35.37 2.67
CA ALA A 171 -20.91 35.12 3.51
C ALA A 171 -20.63 33.62 3.65
N THR A 172 -21.68 32.79 3.77
CA THR A 172 -21.52 31.34 3.85
C THR A 172 -21.11 30.73 2.52
N LEU A 173 -21.70 31.18 1.40
CA LEU A 173 -21.31 30.74 0.06
C LEU A 173 -19.83 31.07 -0.23
N ARG A 174 -19.38 32.27 0.18
CA ARG A 174 -17.96 32.66 0.10
C ARG A 174 -17.06 31.74 0.92
N ALA A 175 -17.48 31.37 2.14
CA ALA A 175 -16.72 30.42 2.95
C ALA A 175 -16.63 29.03 2.31
N VAL A 176 -17.73 28.54 1.71
CA VAL A 176 -17.71 27.29 0.93
C VAL A 176 -16.75 27.38 -0.25
N HIS A 177 -16.75 28.50 -0.97
CA HIS A 177 -15.83 28.72 -2.09
C HIS A 177 -14.37 28.69 -1.65
N TYR A 178 -14.01 29.28 -0.50
CA TYR A 178 -12.65 29.17 0.06
C TYR A 178 -12.28 27.74 0.43
N ILE A 179 -13.21 26.94 0.97
CA ILE A 179 -12.99 25.51 1.25
C ILE A 179 -12.72 24.76 -0.06
N GLN A 180 -13.47 25.06 -1.12
CA GLN A 180 -13.26 24.48 -2.45
C GLN A 180 -11.89 24.86 -3.01
N MET A 181 -11.49 26.13 -2.94
CA MET A 181 -10.18 26.62 -3.41
C MET A 181 -9.04 25.90 -2.70
N TYR A 182 -9.12 25.81 -1.38
CA TYR A 182 -8.17 25.05 -0.58
C TYR A 182 -8.10 23.58 -1.02
N GLY A 183 -9.26 22.91 -1.14
CA GLY A 183 -9.30 21.48 -1.41
C GLY A 183 -8.78 21.12 -2.80
N GLU A 184 -9.19 21.84 -3.84
CA GLU A 184 -8.71 21.60 -5.20
C GLU A 184 -7.23 21.99 -5.38
N THR A 185 -6.75 23.02 -4.67
CA THR A 185 -5.32 23.37 -4.65
C THR A 185 -4.49 22.27 -4.00
N LEU A 186 -4.94 21.73 -2.86
CA LEU A 186 -4.31 20.60 -2.22
C LEU A 186 -4.27 19.40 -3.17
N TYR A 187 -5.37 19.09 -3.85
CA TYR A 187 -5.41 17.97 -4.80
C TYR A 187 -4.52 18.16 -6.02
N ALA A 188 -4.42 19.38 -6.55
CA ALA A 188 -3.44 19.70 -7.60
C ALA A 188 -2.00 19.45 -7.13
N PHE A 189 -1.67 19.88 -5.91
CA PHE A 189 -0.36 19.62 -5.30
C PHE A 189 -0.11 18.11 -5.12
N VAL A 190 -1.08 17.37 -4.57
CA VAL A 190 -1.00 15.92 -4.35
C VAL A 190 -0.84 15.15 -5.66
N ALA A 191 -1.56 15.53 -6.71
CA ALA A 191 -1.45 14.94 -8.04
C ALA A 191 -0.09 15.21 -8.68
N PHE A 192 0.50 16.39 -8.40
CA PHE A 192 1.81 16.80 -8.88
C PHE A 192 2.96 16.07 -8.18
N LEU A 193 2.88 15.81 -6.86
CA LEU A 193 3.95 15.20 -6.03
C LEU A 193 4.69 13.99 -6.66
N PRO A 194 4.02 13.00 -7.28
CA PRO A 194 4.70 11.90 -7.96
C PRO A 194 5.76 12.32 -8.98
N LEU A 195 5.57 13.44 -9.69
CA LEU A 195 6.49 13.91 -10.73
C LEU A 195 7.87 14.27 -10.14
N PRO A 196 8.02 15.30 -9.27
CA PRO A 196 9.32 15.68 -8.74
C PRO A 196 9.93 14.55 -7.90
N LEU A 197 9.14 13.80 -7.14
CA LEU A 197 9.65 12.71 -6.30
C LEU A 197 10.28 11.58 -7.12
N VAL A 198 9.59 11.11 -8.16
CA VAL A 198 10.12 10.04 -9.03
C VAL A 198 11.25 10.55 -9.92
N LEU A 199 11.18 11.78 -10.43
CA LEU A 199 12.26 12.40 -11.20
C LEU A 199 13.53 12.56 -10.36
N ALA A 200 13.43 13.14 -9.16
CA ALA A 200 14.54 13.28 -8.24
C ALA A 200 15.14 11.91 -7.88
N SER A 201 14.29 10.92 -7.57
CA SER A 201 14.71 9.54 -7.30
C SER A 201 15.48 8.93 -8.48
N ALA A 202 14.99 9.11 -9.71
CA ALA A 202 15.61 8.59 -10.92
C ALA A 202 16.92 9.31 -11.28
N ILE A 203 17.01 10.62 -11.05
CA ILE A 203 18.21 11.44 -11.28
C ILE A 203 19.29 11.10 -10.24
N ALA A 204 18.93 11.05 -8.95
CA ALA A 204 19.85 10.67 -7.88
C ALA A 204 20.49 9.30 -8.17
N ARG A 205 19.73 8.37 -8.75
CA ARG A 205 20.22 7.05 -9.11
C ARG A 205 21.29 7.04 -10.22
N ARG A 206 21.35 8.09 -11.05
CA ARG A 206 22.39 8.24 -12.08
C ARG A 206 23.73 8.65 -11.49
N HIS A 207 23.75 9.19 -10.26
CA HIS A 207 24.98 9.61 -9.62
C HIS A 207 25.89 8.40 -9.34
N PRO A 208 27.19 8.45 -9.71
CA PRO A 208 28.10 7.29 -9.63
C PRO A 208 28.23 6.71 -8.22
N SER A 209 28.31 7.57 -7.19
CA SER A 209 28.45 7.13 -5.79
C SER A 209 27.23 6.32 -5.32
N ILE A 210 26.02 6.75 -5.69
CA ILE A 210 24.82 6.01 -5.32
C ILE A 210 24.74 4.76 -6.19
N ARG A 211 24.85 4.89 -7.52
CA ARG A 211 24.79 3.77 -8.50
C ARG A 211 25.63 2.56 -8.11
N ASN A 212 26.85 2.78 -7.62
CA ASN A 212 27.79 1.71 -7.33
C ASN A 212 27.61 1.10 -5.92
N ASN A 213 27.06 1.86 -4.96
CA ASN A 213 26.93 1.42 -3.57
C ASN A 213 25.56 0.83 -3.23
N ASP A 214 24.47 1.33 -3.84
CA ASP A 214 23.12 0.91 -3.47
C ASP A 214 22.55 -0.10 -4.48
N THR A 215 22.29 -1.33 -4.03
CA THR A 215 21.56 -2.32 -4.82
C THR A 215 20.08 -1.95 -4.94
N ILE A 216 19.47 -2.24 -6.10
CA ILE A 216 18.04 -1.97 -6.31
C ILE A 216 17.23 -3.16 -5.77
N ASP A 217 16.29 -2.88 -4.88
CA ASP A 217 15.33 -3.87 -4.37
C ASP A 217 14.25 -4.13 -5.43
N LYS A 218 14.48 -5.16 -6.25
CA LYS A 218 13.62 -5.50 -7.38
C LYS A 218 12.29 -6.07 -6.86
N PHE A 219 11.18 -5.58 -7.41
CA PHE A 219 9.84 -6.07 -7.08
C PHE A 219 8.94 -6.16 -8.30
N GLY A 220 7.97 -7.06 -8.24
CA GLY A 220 7.05 -7.34 -9.35
C GLY A 220 7.76 -7.68 -10.65
N SER A 221 7.01 -7.68 -11.75
CA SER A 221 7.56 -7.98 -13.08
C SER A 221 8.08 -6.73 -13.81
N GLY A 222 9.09 -6.91 -14.65
CA GLY A 222 9.56 -5.91 -15.62
C GLY A 222 10.51 -4.86 -15.05
N SER A 223 11.11 -4.08 -15.95
CA SER A 223 12.18 -3.15 -15.61
C SER A 223 11.73 -2.00 -14.69
N MET A 224 12.64 -1.51 -13.85
CA MET A 224 12.39 -0.33 -13.01
C MET A 224 12.11 0.92 -13.86
N ARG A 225 12.76 1.05 -15.03
CA ARG A 225 12.53 2.16 -15.97
C ARG A 225 11.09 2.21 -16.46
N THR A 226 10.49 1.05 -16.77
CA THR A 226 9.08 0.97 -17.16
C THR A 226 8.16 1.39 -16.02
N LYS A 227 8.45 0.99 -14.77
CA LYS A 227 7.68 1.40 -13.60
C LYS A 227 7.72 2.92 -13.40
N VAL A 228 8.90 3.52 -13.52
CA VAL A 228 9.10 4.98 -13.50
C VAL A 228 8.28 5.65 -14.60
N ALA A 229 8.37 5.17 -15.85
CA ALA A 229 7.61 5.74 -16.97
C ALA A 229 6.09 5.65 -16.75
N ILE A 230 5.58 4.53 -16.24
CA ILE A 230 4.15 4.36 -15.91
C ILE A 230 3.70 5.46 -14.96
N VAL A 231 4.42 5.66 -13.85
CA VAL A 231 4.06 6.65 -12.82
C VAL A 231 4.16 8.08 -13.33
N LEU A 232 5.21 8.41 -14.09
CA LEU A 232 5.36 9.76 -14.65
C LEU A 232 4.26 10.08 -15.66
N ILE A 233 3.97 9.16 -16.59
CA ILE A 233 2.88 9.34 -17.57
C ILE A 233 1.54 9.52 -16.85
N SER A 234 1.19 8.63 -15.91
CA SER A 234 -0.07 8.79 -15.18
C SER A 234 -0.09 10.06 -14.31
N ALA A 235 1.03 10.44 -13.69
CA ALA A 235 1.12 11.66 -12.90
C ALA A 235 0.88 12.91 -13.76
N THR A 236 1.43 12.99 -14.97
CA THR A 236 1.21 14.12 -15.88
C THR A 236 -0.26 14.28 -16.23
N PHE A 237 -0.94 13.20 -16.59
CA PHE A 237 -2.37 13.22 -16.90
C PHE A 237 -3.20 13.63 -15.68
N LEU A 238 -2.94 13.03 -14.51
CA LEU A 238 -3.65 13.34 -13.28
C LEU A 238 -3.41 14.79 -12.82
N THR A 239 -2.18 15.29 -12.93
CA THR A 239 -1.83 16.69 -12.63
C THR A 239 -2.58 17.64 -13.56
N LEU A 240 -2.61 17.35 -14.86
CA LEU A 240 -3.32 18.20 -15.83
C LEU A 240 -4.82 18.34 -15.46
N GLY A 241 -5.47 17.22 -15.13
CA GLY A 241 -6.87 17.23 -14.70
C GLY A 241 -7.10 17.97 -13.37
N ALA A 242 -6.19 17.82 -12.41
CA ALA A 242 -6.29 18.48 -11.11
C ALA A 242 -6.04 20.00 -11.21
N CYS A 243 -5.00 20.40 -11.94
CA CYS A 243 -4.70 21.81 -12.21
C CYS A 243 -5.83 22.49 -12.98
N TRP A 244 -6.50 21.79 -13.91
CA TRP A 244 -7.67 22.36 -14.61
C TRP A 244 -8.79 22.73 -13.63
N ARG A 245 -9.18 21.80 -12.75
CA ARG A 245 -10.24 22.02 -11.75
C ARG A 245 -9.90 23.14 -10.78
N CYS A 246 -8.66 23.12 -10.28
CA CYS A 246 -8.13 24.16 -9.43
C CYS A 246 -8.20 25.52 -10.15
N ALA A 247 -7.65 25.63 -11.37
CA ALA A 247 -7.64 26.86 -12.14
C ALA A 247 -9.06 27.41 -12.40
N THR A 248 -10.02 26.56 -12.77
CA THR A 248 -11.40 27.01 -13.01
C THR A 248 -12.05 27.63 -11.78
N LEU A 249 -11.62 27.25 -10.58
CA LEU A 249 -12.16 27.80 -9.34
C LEU A 249 -11.56 29.16 -8.97
N TYR A 250 -10.34 29.46 -9.42
CA TYR A 250 -9.70 30.77 -9.23
C TYR A 250 -10.13 31.82 -10.25
N LEU A 251 -10.75 31.40 -11.36
CA LEU A 251 -11.23 32.29 -12.38
C LEU A 251 -12.58 32.92 -11.97
N PRO A 252 -12.90 34.13 -12.46
CA PRO A 252 -14.19 34.76 -12.18
C PRO A 252 -15.35 33.88 -12.66
N ASN A 253 -16.31 33.62 -11.78
CA ASN A 253 -17.51 32.86 -12.09
C ASN A 253 -18.63 33.80 -12.53
N GLY A 254 -19.27 33.45 -13.65
CA GLY A 254 -20.53 34.09 -14.06
C GLY A 254 -21.70 33.60 -13.22
N HIS A 255 -22.81 34.33 -13.28
CA HIS A 255 -24.07 33.93 -12.64
C HIS A 255 -24.87 32.99 -13.55
N THR A 256 -25.67 32.13 -12.95
CA THR A 256 -26.60 31.27 -13.67
C THR A 256 -27.60 32.14 -14.44
N GLY A 257 -27.71 31.93 -15.76
CA GLY A 257 -28.58 32.73 -16.64
C GLY A 257 -27.88 33.86 -17.39
N SER A 258 -26.60 34.14 -17.12
CA SER A 258 -25.82 35.06 -17.96
C SER A 258 -25.56 34.45 -19.34
N PRO A 259 -25.72 35.21 -20.45
CA PRO A 259 -25.52 34.70 -21.82
C PRO A 259 -24.05 34.38 -22.13
N GLU A 260 -23.11 34.96 -21.38
CA GLU A 260 -21.69 34.71 -21.53
C GLU A 260 -21.27 33.50 -20.67
N HIS A 261 -20.87 32.42 -21.35
CA HIS A 261 -20.17 31.30 -20.74
C HIS A 261 -18.72 31.31 -21.19
N PRO A 262 -17.75 31.46 -20.27
CA PRO A 262 -16.36 31.32 -20.62
C PRO A 262 -16.08 29.95 -21.26
N TRP A 263 -15.19 29.90 -22.24
CA TRP A 263 -14.90 28.68 -23.01
C TRP A 263 -14.46 27.49 -22.13
N TYR A 264 -13.81 27.78 -21.00
CA TYR A 264 -13.37 26.78 -20.02
C TYR A 264 -14.52 26.16 -19.22
N TYR A 265 -15.70 26.78 -19.20
CA TYR A 265 -16.91 26.20 -18.62
C TYR A 265 -17.74 25.34 -19.58
N SER A 266 -17.27 25.18 -20.83
CA SER A 266 -17.96 24.38 -21.84
C SER A 266 -18.09 22.90 -21.44
N LYS A 267 -19.14 22.25 -21.98
CA LYS A 267 -19.37 20.81 -21.84
C LYS A 267 -18.18 19.98 -22.33
N ALA A 268 -17.53 20.42 -23.41
CA ALA A 268 -16.36 19.76 -23.98
C ALA A 268 -15.19 19.71 -22.99
N CYS A 269 -14.85 20.86 -22.39
CA CYS A 269 -13.81 20.93 -21.35
C CYS A 269 -14.17 20.05 -20.15
N PHE A 270 -15.43 20.08 -19.71
CA PHE A 270 -15.88 19.23 -18.60
C PHE A 270 -15.60 17.74 -18.86
N TYR A 271 -16.04 17.18 -19.99
CA TYR A 271 -15.82 15.76 -20.29
C TYR A 271 -14.35 15.42 -20.50
N LEU A 272 -13.58 16.30 -21.16
CA LEU A 272 -12.16 16.08 -21.40
C LEU A 272 -11.37 15.96 -20.08
N PHE A 273 -11.49 16.96 -19.20
CA PHE A 273 -10.69 17.05 -17.99
C PHE A 273 -11.25 16.22 -16.82
N ASN A 274 -12.55 15.90 -16.83
CA ASN A 274 -13.18 15.12 -15.75
C ASN A 274 -13.42 13.64 -16.06
N PHE A 275 -13.44 13.24 -17.32
CA PHE A 275 -13.72 11.85 -17.69
C PHE A 275 -12.64 11.27 -18.59
N THR A 276 -12.29 11.94 -19.69
CA THR A 276 -11.35 11.40 -20.68
C THR A 276 -9.97 11.16 -20.08
N ILE A 277 -9.38 12.17 -19.42
CA ILE A 277 -8.05 12.05 -18.80
C ILE A 277 -8.00 10.87 -17.81
N GLU A 278 -9.01 10.76 -16.96
CA GLU A 278 -9.04 9.74 -15.93
C GLU A 278 -9.26 8.34 -16.51
N TRP A 279 -10.15 8.23 -17.48
CA TRP A 279 -10.37 6.99 -18.20
C TRP A 279 -9.08 6.54 -18.90
N CYS A 280 -8.35 7.45 -19.55
CA CYS A 280 -7.04 7.15 -20.16
C CYS A 280 -6.06 6.58 -19.13
N VAL A 281 -5.99 7.15 -17.92
CA VAL A 281 -5.12 6.64 -16.85
C VAL A 281 -5.53 5.24 -16.40
N VAL A 282 -6.82 5.00 -16.17
CA VAL A 282 -7.33 3.69 -15.74
C VAL A 282 -7.13 2.63 -16.81
N ALA A 283 -7.46 2.94 -18.06
CA ALA A 283 -7.24 2.06 -19.21
C ALA A 283 -5.74 1.76 -19.39
N PHE A 284 -4.89 2.79 -19.27
CA PHE A 284 -3.43 2.65 -19.34
C PHE A 284 -2.90 1.72 -18.23
N TRP A 285 -3.34 1.89 -16.99
CA TRP A 285 -2.93 1.01 -15.89
C TRP A 285 -3.42 -0.43 -16.08
N LEU A 286 -4.64 -0.62 -16.57
CA LEU A 286 -5.15 -1.95 -16.92
C LEU A 286 -4.30 -2.61 -18.01
N ALA A 287 -4.01 -1.89 -19.10
CA ALA A 287 -3.20 -2.36 -20.23
C ALA A 287 -1.76 -2.67 -19.81
N MET A 288 -1.15 -1.81 -18.98
CA MET A 288 0.21 -1.99 -18.49
C MET A 288 0.36 -3.10 -17.45
N ARG A 289 -0.74 -3.76 -17.04
CA ARG A 289 -0.74 -4.85 -16.06
C ARG A 289 -0.01 -4.45 -14.78
N ILE A 290 -0.43 -3.31 -14.22
CA ILE A 290 0.12 -2.78 -12.95
C ILE A 290 0.02 -3.82 -11.82
N ASP A 291 -0.95 -4.74 -11.90
CA ASP A 291 -1.14 -5.85 -10.99
C ASP A 291 0.08 -6.77 -10.91
N LYS A 292 0.78 -6.99 -12.03
CA LYS A 292 2.03 -7.78 -12.07
C LYS A 292 3.25 -6.92 -11.79
N ARG A 293 3.29 -5.71 -12.37
CA ARG A 293 4.48 -4.83 -12.31
C ARG A 293 4.73 -4.27 -10.93
N PHE A 294 3.67 -3.90 -10.21
CA PHE A 294 3.80 -3.28 -8.90
C PHE A 294 3.50 -4.23 -7.75
N TYR A 295 3.36 -5.54 -7.99
CA TYR A 295 3.13 -6.51 -6.92
C TYR A 295 4.30 -6.52 -5.93
N ILE A 296 3.96 -6.50 -4.64
CA ILE A 296 4.91 -6.66 -3.53
C ILE A 296 4.35 -7.78 -2.64
N PRO A 297 5.16 -8.77 -2.24
CA PRO A 297 4.75 -9.80 -1.30
C PRO A 297 4.21 -9.21 0.01
N ASN A 298 3.20 -9.87 0.59
CA ASN A 298 2.66 -9.45 1.89
C ASN A 298 3.75 -9.56 2.97
N GLY A 299 3.80 -8.59 3.89
CA GLY A 299 4.74 -8.63 5.01
C GLY A 299 6.12 -8.02 4.73
N ALA A 300 6.34 -7.42 3.56
CA ALA A 300 7.57 -6.66 3.29
C ALA A 300 7.73 -5.52 4.31
N LYS A 301 8.73 -5.65 5.19
CA LYS A 301 9.09 -4.68 6.23
C LYS A 301 10.57 -4.35 6.13
N GLY A 302 10.88 -3.09 5.90
CA GLY A 302 12.24 -2.58 5.95
C GLY A 302 13.01 -2.67 4.62
N PRO A 303 14.23 -2.12 4.57
CA PRO A 303 15.08 -2.10 3.38
C PRO A 303 15.26 -3.50 2.77
N PHE A 304 15.25 -3.59 1.45
CA PHE A 304 15.48 -4.82 0.68
C PHE A 304 14.43 -5.93 0.82
N SER A 305 13.29 -5.65 1.46
CA SER A 305 12.23 -6.63 1.66
C SER A 305 11.26 -6.82 0.47
N TYR A 306 11.33 -6.00 -0.58
CA TYR A 306 10.37 -6.09 -1.69
C TYR A 306 10.63 -7.27 -2.63
N GLY A 307 11.89 -7.68 -2.80
CA GLY A 307 12.28 -8.85 -3.59
C GLY A 307 11.98 -10.21 -2.96
N GLY A 308 11.37 -10.23 -1.76
CA GLY A 308 11.12 -11.46 -1.01
C GLY A 308 12.33 -11.96 -0.19
N GLY A 309 13.39 -11.17 -0.08
CA GLY A 309 14.60 -11.51 0.68
C GLY A 309 14.56 -10.99 2.12
N PHE A 310 14.84 -11.90 3.06
CA PHE A 310 14.98 -11.72 4.51
C PHE A 310 13.74 -11.21 5.28
N THR A 311 12.88 -12.15 5.67
CA THR A 311 12.06 -12.04 6.88
C THR A 311 12.92 -12.37 8.10
N PHE A 312 13.09 -11.43 9.03
CA PHE A 312 13.70 -11.71 10.34
C PHE A 312 12.92 -12.82 11.06
N ALA A 313 13.60 -13.91 11.42
CA ALA A 313 13.08 -14.86 12.40
C ALA A 313 13.13 -14.17 13.78
N GLY A 314 11.98 -13.99 14.43
CA GLY A 314 11.91 -13.47 15.81
C GLY A 314 11.09 -12.20 16.05
N GLU A 315 10.53 -11.54 15.02
CA GLU A 315 9.59 -10.43 15.27
C GLU A 315 8.21 -10.99 15.69
N PRO A 316 7.69 -10.68 16.89
CA PRO A 316 6.40 -11.20 17.34
C PRO A 316 5.29 -10.71 16.42
N GLY A 317 4.59 -11.66 15.79
CA GLY A 317 3.54 -11.41 14.79
C GLY A 317 3.77 -12.07 13.42
N ASN A 318 4.93 -12.70 13.18
CA ASN A 318 5.29 -13.29 11.88
C ASN A 318 5.19 -14.82 11.80
N GLU A 319 4.71 -15.48 12.86
CA GLU A 319 4.58 -16.96 12.95
C GLU A 319 3.56 -17.56 11.96
N LYS A 320 2.62 -16.74 11.46
CA LYS A 320 1.50 -17.25 10.65
C LYS A 320 1.84 -17.53 9.18
N ILE A 321 2.95 -17.04 8.66
CA ILE A 321 3.28 -17.20 7.22
C ILE A 321 4.13 -18.44 6.96
N ALA A 322 5.02 -18.82 7.88
CA ALA A 322 5.87 -20.01 7.72
C ALA A 322 5.08 -21.33 7.86
N LEU A 323 4.02 -21.35 8.66
CA LEU A 323 3.17 -22.53 8.90
C LEU A 323 2.00 -22.68 7.90
N GLY A 324 1.91 -21.80 6.90
CA GLY A 324 0.77 -21.71 5.98
C GLY A 324 0.77 -22.70 4.80
N ASN A 325 1.85 -23.45 4.57
CA ASN A 325 1.93 -24.43 3.49
C ASN A 325 1.85 -25.86 4.05
N ARG A 326 0.63 -26.35 4.28
CA ARG A 326 0.33 -27.71 4.79
C ARG A 326 0.62 -28.85 3.78
N ASP A 327 1.45 -28.61 2.76
CA ASP A 327 1.80 -29.63 1.76
C ASP A 327 3.27 -30.08 1.80
N SER A 328 4.14 -29.43 2.59
CA SER A 328 5.59 -29.74 2.60
C SER A 328 6.02 -30.83 3.60
N MET A 329 5.11 -31.36 4.43
CA MET A 329 5.43 -32.41 5.42
C MET A 329 5.13 -33.85 4.95
N ARG A 330 4.75 -34.05 3.68
CA ARG A 330 4.47 -35.40 3.16
C ARG A 330 5.71 -36.22 2.79
N HIS A 331 6.91 -35.64 2.80
CA HIS A 331 8.13 -36.33 2.37
C HIS A 331 9.08 -36.78 3.49
N LEU A 332 8.68 -36.67 4.76
CA LEU A 332 9.55 -37.01 5.90
C LEU A 332 9.05 -38.17 6.79
N VAL A 333 8.30 -39.12 6.23
CA VAL A 333 8.00 -40.38 6.95
C VAL A 333 8.19 -41.60 6.04
N GLY A 334 9.41 -42.14 6.09
CA GLY A 334 9.74 -43.57 6.28
C GLY A 334 9.29 -44.62 5.26
N SER A 335 10.27 -45.28 4.65
CA SER A 335 10.15 -46.66 4.15
C SER A 335 9.88 -47.65 5.31
N GLN A 336 8.94 -48.56 5.08
CA GLN A 336 8.71 -49.87 5.74
C GLN A 336 8.58 -49.95 7.27
N ALA A 337 7.37 -50.24 7.73
CA ALA A 337 7.08 -51.40 8.60
C ALA A 337 5.56 -51.64 8.67
N SER A 338 5.20 -52.89 8.89
CA SER A 338 3.93 -53.53 8.60
C SER A 338 2.99 -53.73 9.81
N PHE A 339 1.69 -53.89 9.50
CA PHE A 339 0.59 -54.56 10.22
C PHE A 339 0.06 -54.06 11.60
N HIS A 340 -1.27 -53.87 11.61
CA HIS A 340 -2.25 -53.97 12.69
C HIS A 340 -2.09 -53.14 13.99
N SER A 341 -3.02 -52.19 14.21
CA SER A 341 -4.00 -52.21 15.31
C SER A 341 -4.80 -50.91 15.39
N ARG A 342 -5.91 -50.98 16.15
CA ARG A 342 -7.09 -50.12 16.11
C ARG A 342 -6.85 -48.74 16.72
N VAL A 343 -7.47 -47.72 16.13
CA VAL A 343 -7.55 -46.37 16.66
C VAL A 343 -8.51 -46.37 17.86
N SER A 344 -8.01 -46.01 19.03
CA SER A 344 -8.79 -45.77 20.25
C SER A 344 -8.65 -44.30 20.66
N TRP A 345 -9.78 -43.61 20.78
CA TRP A 345 -9.89 -42.30 21.41
C TRP A 345 -10.15 -42.52 22.90
N GLY A 346 -9.19 -42.16 23.76
CA GLY A 346 -9.33 -42.22 25.21
C GLY A 346 -8.31 -41.31 25.88
N GLY A 347 -8.80 -40.27 26.56
CA GLY A 347 -7.95 -39.29 27.24
C GLY A 347 -7.43 -39.77 28.59
N SER A 348 -6.37 -39.11 29.08
CA SER A 348 -6.28 -38.46 30.40
C SER A 348 -4.83 -38.20 30.78
N ARG A 349 -4.54 -36.93 31.07
CA ARG A 349 -3.74 -36.42 32.19
C ARG A 349 -2.44 -37.17 32.52
N HIS A 350 -1.32 -36.64 32.03
CA HIS A 350 -0.16 -36.39 32.87
C HIS A 350 0.63 -35.17 32.36
N SER A 351 0.62 -34.12 33.18
CA SER A 351 1.56 -33.00 33.11
C SER A 351 2.93 -33.52 33.51
N LEU A 352 3.87 -33.54 32.56
CA LEU A 352 5.30 -33.58 32.83
C LEU A 352 6.03 -32.71 31.79
N ALA A 353 6.98 -31.95 32.32
CA ALA A 353 7.80 -30.96 31.67
C ALA A 353 8.37 -31.43 30.32
N ARG A 354 8.27 -30.57 29.31
CA ARG A 354 8.87 -30.80 28.00
C ARG A 354 9.95 -29.76 27.79
N ASP A 355 11.20 -30.15 28.03
CA ASP A 355 12.35 -29.49 27.43
C ASP A 355 12.26 -29.68 25.92
N SER A 356 11.74 -28.68 25.22
CA SER A 356 11.81 -28.61 23.77
C SER A 356 13.21 -28.17 23.37
N ARG A 357 14.16 -29.11 23.31
CA ARG A 357 15.35 -28.94 22.48
C ARG A 357 14.91 -28.94 21.02
N VAL A 358 14.57 -27.76 20.50
CA VAL A 358 14.47 -27.54 19.05
C VAL A 358 15.91 -27.53 18.55
N SER A 359 16.37 -28.69 18.07
CA SER A 359 17.55 -28.77 17.23
C SER A 359 17.26 -27.99 15.96
N TRP A 360 17.93 -26.86 15.79
CA TRP A 360 18.04 -26.23 14.48
C TRP A 360 18.83 -27.20 13.60
N GLY A 361 18.13 -27.94 12.75
CA GLY A 361 18.74 -28.71 11.69
C GLY A 361 19.67 -27.79 10.92
N GLY A 362 20.97 -28.12 10.93
CA GLY A 362 21.96 -27.40 10.14
C GLY A 362 21.49 -27.35 8.70
N ILE A 363 21.51 -26.16 8.10
CA ILE A 363 21.26 -25.99 6.67
C ILE A 363 22.33 -26.82 5.95
N SER A 364 21.91 -27.90 5.31
CA SER A 364 22.82 -28.75 4.55
C SER A 364 23.26 -28.01 3.29
N ARG A 365 24.45 -28.34 2.77
CA ARG A 365 25.01 -27.76 1.54
C ARG A 365 24.08 -27.89 0.33
N GLU A 366 23.16 -28.85 0.39
CA GLU A 366 22.15 -29.16 -0.61
C GLU A 366 20.87 -28.30 -0.48
N ASP A 367 20.54 -27.77 0.70
CA ASP A 367 19.46 -26.78 0.88
C ASP A 367 19.81 -25.39 0.33
N VAL A 368 21.11 -25.09 0.19
CA VAL A 368 21.61 -23.89 -0.49
C VAL A 368 21.61 -24.07 -2.03
N SER A 369 21.48 -25.31 -2.51
CA SER A 369 21.47 -25.62 -3.94
C SER A 369 20.07 -25.54 -4.57
N ALA A 370 19.01 -25.56 -3.77
CA ALA A 370 17.63 -25.50 -4.24
C ALA A 370 17.17 -24.05 -4.48
N GLY A 371 17.73 -23.44 -5.53
CA GLY A 371 17.35 -22.12 -6.01
C GLY A 371 18.03 -21.72 -7.30
N LEU A 372 18.43 -22.68 -8.13
CA LEU A 372 18.82 -22.43 -9.53
C LEU A 372 17.61 -21.87 -10.27
N ALA A 373 17.54 -20.55 -10.44
CA ALA A 373 16.70 -19.94 -11.44
C ALA A 373 17.19 -20.40 -12.83
N GLU A 374 16.28 -20.81 -13.72
CA GLU A 374 16.55 -21.24 -15.11
C GLU A 374 17.28 -20.19 -15.99
N ASP A 375 17.74 -19.05 -15.45
CA ASP A 375 18.32 -17.95 -16.20
C ASP A 375 19.84 -17.75 -15.96
N GLY A 376 20.55 -18.72 -15.39
CA GLY A 376 22.03 -18.75 -15.43
C GLY A 376 22.76 -17.63 -14.68
N VAL A 377 22.13 -16.96 -13.70
CA VAL A 377 22.78 -15.91 -12.90
C VAL A 377 23.36 -16.47 -11.61
N HIS A 378 24.70 -16.47 -11.52
CA HIS A 378 25.45 -16.83 -10.31
C HIS A 378 25.19 -15.82 -9.18
N VAL A 379 24.80 -16.28 -8.00
CA VAL A 379 24.84 -15.49 -6.76
C VAL A 379 26.28 -15.58 -6.23
N MET A 380 27.03 -14.48 -6.27
CA MET A 380 28.32 -14.43 -5.56
C MET A 380 28.08 -14.16 -4.07
N PRO A 381 28.56 -15.00 -3.15
CA PRO A 381 28.59 -14.66 -1.73
C PRO A 381 29.59 -13.51 -1.48
N TYR A 382 29.28 -12.66 -0.50
CA TYR A 382 30.10 -11.51 -0.11
C TYR A 382 31.52 -11.92 0.32
N ALA A 383 32.53 -11.20 -0.17
CA ALA A 383 33.91 -11.29 0.32
C ALA A 383 34.06 -10.52 1.65
N PRO A 384 34.75 -11.07 2.67
CA PRO A 384 35.00 -10.35 3.91
C PRO A 384 36.06 -9.25 3.69
N TYR A 385 35.76 -8.02 4.10
CA TYR A 385 36.71 -6.91 4.09
C TYR A 385 37.80 -7.14 5.14
N ALA A 386 39.06 -7.06 4.71
CA ALA A 386 40.23 -7.09 5.60
C ALA A 386 40.23 -5.87 6.53
N SER A 387 40.35 -6.11 7.84
CA SER A 387 40.56 -5.07 8.85
C SER A 387 42.01 -4.60 8.81
N SER A 388 42.23 -3.34 8.45
CA SER A 388 43.49 -2.64 8.61
C SER A 388 43.69 -2.19 10.06
N SER A 389 44.67 -2.77 10.77
CA SER A 389 45.26 -2.18 11.98
C SER A 389 46.72 -2.58 12.11
N HIS A 390 47.59 -1.56 12.19
CA HIS A 390 49.04 -1.65 12.39
C HIS A 390 49.40 -2.36 13.72
N HIS A 391 50.36 -3.29 13.69
CA HIS A 391 51.56 -3.35 14.53
C HIS A 391 52.49 -4.48 14.05
N ALA A 392 53.80 -4.21 14.06
CA ALA A 392 54.88 -5.07 13.58
C ALA A 392 55.38 -6.04 14.65
N ASN A 393 55.62 -7.32 14.30
CA ASN A 393 56.95 -7.95 14.15
C ASN A 393 56.85 -9.50 14.08
N GLU A 394 57.83 -10.07 13.38
CA GLU A 394 58.38 -11.44 13.48
C GLU A 394 57.70 -12.66 12.78
N SER A 395 58.39 -13.04 11.69
CA SER A 395 58.83 -14.39 11.25
C SER A 395 57.86 -15.57 11.02
N SER A 396 57.91 -16.00 9.76
CA SER A 396 57.88 -17.39 9.25
C SER A 396 56.66 -18.26 9.54
N GLU A 397 55.76 -18.37 8.55
CA GLU A 397 55.38 -19.63 7.91
C GLU A 397 54.50 -19.34 6.69
N SER A 398 54.88 -19.89 5.52
CA SER A 398 54.11 -19.80 4.29
C SER A 398 52.94 -20.78 4.35
N VAL A 399 51.72 -20.27 4.49
CA VAL A 399 50.49 -21.03 4.23
C VAL A 399 49.76 -20.36 3.07
N ASP A 400 49.72 -21.06 1.94
CA ASP A 400 48.89 -20.73 0.78
C ASP A 400 47.42 -20.60 1.21
N ARG A 401 46.89 -19.37 1.20
CA ARG A 401 45.46 -19.08 1.41
C ARG A 401 44.87 -18.41 0.17
N GLN A 402 44.76 -19.18 -0.91
CA GLN A 402 43.74 -18.93 -1.93
C GLN A 402 42.53 -19.80 -1.60
N GLY A 403 41.41 -19.17 -1.19
CA GLY A 403 40.10 -19.83 -1.21
C GLY A 403 39.34 -19.98 0.11
N GLN A 404 39.53 -19.11 1.11
CA GLN A 404 38.66 -19.12 2.29
C GLN A 404 37.43 -18.22 2.08
N THR A 405 36.25 -18.82 2.11
CA THR A 405 34.95 -18.12 2.19
C THR A 405 34.45 -18.14 3.64
N ALA A 406 33.44 -17.32 3.97
CA ALA A 406 32.88 -17.28 5.32
C ALA A 406 32.31 -18.62 5.83
N ALA A 407 32.14 -19.62 4.94
CA ALA A 407 31.75 -20.98 5.28
C ALA A 407 32.89 -21.80 5.94
N ASP A 408 34.15 -21.38 5.80
CA ASP A 408 35.33 -22.15 6.23
C ASP A 408 35.77 -21.79 7.66
N VAL A 409 35.11 -20.83 8.31
CA VAL A 409 35.40 -20.41 9.69
C VAL A 409 34.36 -21.06 10.63
N GLY A 410 34.59 -22.32 10.98
CA GLY A 410 33.81 -22.99 12.03
C GLY A 410 33.99 -22.28 13.36
N ILE A 411 32.93 -21.68 13.91
CA ILE A 411 32.96 -21.09 15.25
C ILE A 411 32.80 -22.21 16.26
N GLU A 412 33.93 -22.63 16.84
CA GLU A 412 33.94 -23.43 18.06
C GLU A 412 33.75 -22.47 19.26
N ARG A 413 32.57 -22.57 19.89
CA ARG A 413 32.15 -21.99 21.18
C ARG A 413 31.77 -20.50 21.20
N THR A 414 30.73 -20.26 22.00
CA THR A 414 30.03 -19.00 22.33
C THR A 414 28.96 -18.56 21.31
N GLU A 415 27.71 -18.82 21.66
CA GLU A 415 26.52 -18.48 20.88
C GLU A 415 26.39 -16.95 20.79
N ALA A 416 26.74 -16.38 19.64
CA ALA A 416 26.55 -14.97 19.31
C ALA A 416 25.68 -14.86 18.06
N GLU A 417 24.68 -13.99 18.09
CA GLU A 417 23.80 -13.72 16.94
C GLU A 417 24.20 -12.40 16.25
N MET A 418 24.06 -12.34 14.93
CA MET A 418 24.30 -11.11 14.16
C MET A 418 23.12 -10.16 14.34
N GLY A 419 23.36 -9.03 15.02
CA GLY A 419 22.34 -8.01 15.29
C GLY A 419 22.67 -6.67 14.66
N TRP A 420 21.66 -5.99 14.12
CA TRP A 420 21.79 -4.60 13.65
C TRP A 420 22.01 -3.67 14.84
N ASP A 421 23.11 -2.93 14.86
CA ASP A 421 23.34 -1.90 15.87
C ASP A 421 22.91 -0.51 15.37
N PRO A 422 21.82 0.06 15.91
CA PRO A 422 21.31 1.35 15.46
C PRO A 422 22.23 2.52 15.78
N LYS A 423 23.21 2.36 16.69
CA LYS A 423 24.17 3.42 17.02
C LYS A 423 25.34 3.47 16.03
N SER A 424 25.86 2.32 15.62
CA SER A 424 26.99 2.23 14.69
C SER A 424 26.58 2.13 13.22
N GLY A 425 25.31 1.81 12.93
CA GLY A 425 24.83 1.59 11.55
C GLY A 425 25.50 0.41 10.86
N ARG A 426 26.02 -0.54 11.65
CA ARG A 426 26.75 -1.72 11.19
C ARG A 426 26.18 -2.98 11.83
N TRP A 427 26.45 -4.10 11.20
CA TRP A 427 26.17 -5.41 11.77
C TRP A 427 27.26 -5.78 12.76
N ALA A 428 26.86 -6.20 13.96
CA ALA A 428 27.77 -6.64 15.01
C ALA A 428 27.25 -7.92 15.65
N LEU A 429 28.17 -8.78 16.09
CA LEU A 429 27.85 -9.97 16.88
C LEU A 429 27.39 -9.53 18.27
N ARG A 430 26.23 -10.03 18.71
CA ARG A 430 25.65 -9.79 20.03
C ARG A 430 25.60 -11.11 20.82
N PRO A 431 25.95 -11.09 22.12
CA PRO A 431 25.79 -12.26 22.98
C PRO A 431 24.29 -12.55 23.20
N ILE A 432 23.91 -13.82 23.17
CA ILE A 432 22.56 -14.25 23.55
C ILE A 432 22.38 -14.02 25.06
N ALA A 433 21.37 -13.25 25.45
CA ALA A 433 21.08 -12.98 26.85
C ALA A 433 20.50 -14.26 27.51
N ASN A 434 21.34 -14.99 28.25
CA ASN A 434 20.86 -16.04 29.14
C ASN A 434 20.08 -15.40 30.29
N THR A 435 18.77 -15.66 30.36
CA THR A 435 17.97 -15.39 31.55
C THR A 435 18.44 -16.35 32.65
N MET A 436 19.25 -15.87 33.59
CA MET A 436 19.65 -16.64 34.77
C MET A 436 18.44 -16.84 35.69
N SER A 437 17.93 -18.06 35.79
CA SER A 437 17.04 -18.47 36.87
C SER A 437 17.86 -18.71 38.14
N PHE A 438 17.71 -17.85 39.15
CA PHE A 438 18.26 -18.10 40.50
C PHE A 438 17.56 -19.31 41.13
N GLY A 439 18.28 -20.43 41.29
CA GLY A 439 17.82 -21.60 42.03
C GLY A 439 18.01 -21.39 43.53
N LEU A 440 16.90 -21.23 44.26
CA LEU A 440 16.86 -21.30 45.72
C LEU A 440 17.02 -22.76 46.15
N GLN A 441 18.17 -23.07 46.75
CA GLN A 441 18.53 -24.38 47.27
C GLN A 441 17.83 -24.60 48.63
N ARG A 442 16.90 -25.57 48.71
CA ARG A 442 16.41 -26.13 49.99
C ARG A 442 17.12 -27.46 50.27
N PRO A 443 17.55 -27.72 51.52
CA PRO A 443 18.35 -28.90 51.85
C PRO A 443 17.53 -30.20 51.82
N ALA A 444 18.22 -31.28 51.46
CA ALA A 444 17.68 -32.62 51.31
C ALA A 444 17.23 -33.21 52.66
N ALA A 445 15.98 -33.69 52.72
CA ALA A 445 15.51 -34.60 53.76
C ALA A 445 15.42 -36.01 53.17
N ALA A 446 16.18 -36.94 53.77
CA ALA A 446 16.21 -38.35 53.44
C ALA A 446 14.86 -39.01 53.72
N TYR A 447 14.35 -39.80 52.78
CA TYR A 447 13.22 -40.72 53.00
C TYR A 447 13.76 -42.14 53.15
N ALA A 448 13.56 -42.72 54.33
CA ALA A 448 13.58 -44.16 54.56
C ALA A 448 12.13 -44.70 54.50
N PRO A 449 11.88 -45.87 53.90
CA PRO A 449 10.53 -46.43 53.81
C PRO A 449 10.22 -47.27 55.05
N VAL A 450 9.06 -47.02 55.69
CA VAL A 450 8.50 -47.95 56.69
C VAL A 450 7.01 -48.19 56.40
N GLN A 451 6.64 -49.46 56.54
CA GLN A 451 5.41 -50.13 56.16
C GLN A 451 4.19 -49.81 57.05
N THR A 452 3.01 -49.91 56.40
CA THR A 452 1.71 -50.45 56.88
C THR A 452 1.01 -49.84 58.09
N LYS A 453 -0.19 -49.26 57.86
CA LYS A 453 -1.53 -49.76 58.28
C LYS A 453 -2.57 -48.62 58.20
N SER A 454 -3.69 -48.88 57.51
CA SER A 454 -4.99 -48.19 57.73
C SER A 454 -5.61 -48.75 59.03
N PRO A 455 -6.61 -48.13 59.72
CA PRO A 455 -7.77 -47.45 59.12
C PRO A 455 -8.48 -46.31 59.96
N VAL A 456 -9.59 -45.79 59.40
CA VAL A 456 -10.78 -45.19 60.07
C VAL A 456 -10.85 -43.68 60.39
N ARG A 457 -11.96 -43.07 59.88
CA ARG A 457 -12.83 -41.93 60.32
C ARG A 457 -12.18 -40.69 60.95
N GLU A 458 -12.62 -39.46 60.70
CA GLU A 458 -13.97 -38.95 60.96
C GLU A 458 -14.17 -37.53 60.37
N ASN A 459 -15.40 -37.02 60.51
CA ASN A 459 -16.05 -35.88 59.88
C ASN A 459 -15.57 -34.47 60.31
N PHE A 460 -16.20 -33.48 59.65
CA PHE A 460 -16.42 -32.06 60.00
C PHE A 460 -15.30 -31.07 59.62
N ALA A 461 -15.54 -29.80 59.29
CA ALA A 461 -16.63 -29.02 58.73
C ALA A 461 -16.02 -27.61 58.55
N GLU A 462 -16.57 -26.87 57.58
CA GLU A 462 -16.35 -25.45 57.25
C GLU A 462 -15.07 -25.06 56.49
#